data_AF-A0A1C5YFH7-F1
#
_entry.id   AF-A0A1C5YFH7-F1
#
_cell.length_a   1.000
_cell.length_b   1.000
_cell.length_c   1.000
_cell.angle_alpha   90.00
_cell.angle_beta   90.00
_cell.angle_gamma   90.00
#
_symmetry.space_group_name_H-M   'P 1'
#
loop_
_entity.id
_entity.type
_entity.pdbx_description
1 polymer ?
#
loop_
_entity_poly.entity_id
_entity_poly.type
_entity_poly.pdbx_seq_one_letter_code
_entity_poly.pdbx_strand_id
1 'polypeptide(L)'
;MNYINNYIIPELEDIKLDKLTTVQIQKFYNDLQKNGRVQRYQHIQLKNKDLSVRVVHSIHTLLNNLAERLILVNPARGCKLPIRALLYRAWKYSKGKTRTVHSAARERKI
;
A
#
# COMPACT_ATOMS: atom_id res chain seq x y z
N MET A 1 17.46 -3.04 -9.07
CA MET A 1 16.79 -2.45 -7.88
C MET A 1 17.06 -0.96 -7.89
N ASN A 2 16.17 -0.17 -8.48
CA ASN A 2 16.30 1.30 -8.58
C ASN A 2 14.99 1.99 -8.17
N TYR A 3 14.36 1.53 -7.09
CA TYR A 3 13.09 2.08 -6.62
C TYR A 3 13.20 3.56 -6.22
N ILE A 4 14.36 3.97 -5.72
CA ILE A 4 14.63 5.36 -5.38
C ILE A 4 14.60 6.22 -6.66
N ASN A 5 15.39 5.86 -7.67
CA ASN A 5 15.50 6.66 -8.90
C ASN A 5 14.24 6.65 -9.76
N ASN A 6 13.46 5.57 -9.72
CA ASN A 6 12.29 5.44 -10.60
C ASN A 6 11.01 6.03 -10.01
N TYR A 7 10.93 6.15 -8.68
CA TYR A 7 9.69 6.52 -7.99
C TYR A 7 9.89 7.67 -7.00
N ILE A 8 10.93 7.60 -6.18
CA ILE A 8 11.13 8.57 -5.09
C ILE A 8 11.69 9.88 -5.62
N ILE A 9 12.73 9.83 -6.46
CA ILE A 9 13.33 11.04 -7.05
C ILE A 9 12.28 11.80 -7.89
N PRO A 10 11.68 11.23 -8.96
CA PRO A 10 10.83 12.02 -9.85
C PRO A 10 9.56 12.61 -9.19
N GLU A 11 9.02 12.00 -8.12
CA GLU A 11 7.80 12.50 -7.47
C GLU A 11 8.06 13.34 -6.21
N LEU A 12 9.23 13.21 -5.57
CA LEU A 12 9.54 13.90 -4.31
C LEU A 12 10.75 14.83 -4.39
N GLU A 13 11.47 14.89 -5.51
CA GLU A 13 12.67 15.75 -5.68
C GLU A 13 12.37 17.24 -5.51
N ASP A 14 11.19 17.70 -5.93
CA ASP A 14 10.81 19.12 -5.85
C ASP A 14 10.34 19.54 -4.45
N ILE A 15 10.04 18.58 -3.57
CA ILE A 15 9.52 18.82 -2.22
C ILE A 15 10.62 18.55 -1.20
N LYS A 16 11.09 19.61 -0.54
CA LYS A 16 12.01 19.46 0.60
C LYS A 16 11.38 18.56 1.67
N LEU A 17 12.21 17.69 2.26
CA LEU A 17 11.77 16.65 3.20
C LEU A 17 11.05 17.21 4.44
N ASP A 18 11.37 18.43 4.85
CA ASP A 18 10.74 19.18 5.94
C ASP A 18 9.33 19.70 5.61
N LYS A 19 9.02 19.87 4.33
CA LYS A 19 7.71 20.34 3.83
C LYS A 19 6.78 19.20 3.42
N LEU A 20 7.26 17.96 3.48
CA LEU A 20 6.49 16.79 3.10
C LEU A 20 5.33 16.58 4.08
N THR A 21 4.12 16.58 3.56
CA THR A 21 2.91 16.36 4.36
C THR A 21 2.41 14.93 4.19
N THR A 22 1.71 14.40 5.21
CA THR A 22 1.06 13.07 5.15
C THR A 22 0.12 12.94 3.94
N VAL A 23 -0.56 14.03 3.55
CA VAL A 23 -1.47 14.03 2.39
C VAL A 23 -0.71 13.84 1.07
N GLN A 24 0.45 14.48 0.91
CA GLN A 24 1.29 14.30 -0.28
C GLN A 24 1.82 12.86 -0.36
N ILE A 25 2.28 12.30 0.75
CA ILE A 25 2.72 10.89 0.82
C ILE A 25 1.57 9.94 0.50
N GLN A 26 0.36 10.23 0.99
CA GLN A 26 -0.80 9.42 0.70
C GLN A 26 -1.18 9.46 -0.78
N LYS A 27 -1.12 10.62 -1.43
CA LYS A 27 -1.32 10.76 -2.88
C LYS A 27 -0.27 9.96 -3.66
N PHE A 28 1.00 10.13 -3.30
CA PHE A 28 2.13 9.37 -3.83
C PHE A 28 1.89 7.85 -3.77
N TYR A 29 1.44 7.31 -2.63
CA TYR A 29 1.13 5.87 -2.53
C TYR A 29 -0.03 5.43 -3.42
N ASN A 30 -1.06 6.27 -3.58
CA ASN A 30 -2.19 5.95 -4.45
C ASN A 30 -1.77 5.95 -5.93
N ASP A 31 -0.92 6.91 -6.32
CA ASP A 31 -0.41 7.05 -7.68
C ASP A 31 0.55 5.90 -8.01
N LEU A 32 1.45 5.55 -7.09
CA LEU A 32 2.27 4.34 -7.21
C LEU A 32 1.44 3.07 -7.36
N GLN A 33 0.35 2.95 -6.61
CA GLN A 33 -0.48 1.75 -6.69
C GLN A 33 -1.11 1.59 -8.08
N LYS A 34 -1.54 2.68 -8.72
CA LYS A 34 -2.27 2.65 -10.00
C LYS A 34 -1.36 2.72 -11.23
N ASN A 35 -0.27 3.48 -11.13
CA ASN A 35 0.60 3.82 -12.26
C ASN A 35 2.06 3.41 -12.06
N GLY A 36 2.41 2.86 -10.90
CA GLY A 36 3.81 2.61 -10.53
C GLY A 36 4.46 1.43 -11.26
N ARG A 37 3.82 0.76 -12.23
CA ARG A 37 4.49 -0.29 -12.99
C ARG A 37 5.20 0.28 -14.21
N VAL A 38 6.52 0.44 -14.10
CA VAL A 38 7.38 0.86 -15.22
C VAL A 38 7.41 -0.19 -16.32
N GLN A 39 7.08 0.23 -17.54
CA GLN A 39 7.14 -0.60 -18.73
C GLN A 39 8.60 -0.77 -19.17
N ARG A 40 9.06 -2.01 -19.29
CA ARG A 40 10.46 -2.31 -19.67
C ARG A 40 10.70 -2.26 -21.17
N TYR A 41 9.68 -2.56 -21.98
CA TYR A 41 9.77 -2.59 -23.44
C TYR A 41 8.64 -1.77 -24.04
N GLN A 42 9.01 -0.74 -24.82
CA GLN A 42 8.07 0.24 -25.35
C GLN A 42 7.03 -0.36 -26.31
N HIS A 43 7.37 -1.44 -27.00
CA HIS A 43 6.50 -2.13 -27.95
C HIS A 43 5.49 -3.09 -27.30
N ILE A 44 5.59 -3.38 -25.99
CA ILE A 44 4.68 -4.30 -25.28
C ILE A 44 3.85 -3.53 -24.27
N GLN A 45 2.59 -3.23 -24.61
CA GLN A 45 1.67 -2.57 -23.68
C GLN A 45 1.36 -3.46 -22.47
N LEU A 46 1.52 -2.90 -21.27
CA LEU A 46 1.13 -3.57 -20.02
C LEU A 46 -0.39 -3.59 -19.90
N LYS A 47 -0.97 -4.79 -19.71
CA LYS A 47 -2.41 -4.95 -19.43
C LYS A 47 -2.83 -4.33 -18.11
N ASN A 48 -1.96 -4.40 -17.09
CA ASN A 48 -2.18 -3.79 -15.77
C ASN A 48 -0.98 -2.93 -15.42
N LYS A 49 -1.22 -1.66 -15.08
CA LYS A 49 -0.21 -0.69 -14.65
C LYS A 49 -0.02 -0.66 -13.13
N ASP A 50 -0.85 -1.43 -12.42
CA ASP A 50 -0.83 -1.46 -10.97
C ASP A 50 0.47 -2.04 -10.42
N LEU A 51 1.00 -1.38 -9.39
CA LEU A 51 2.13 -1.87 -8.63
C LEU A 51 1.66 -2.79 -7.51
N SER A 52 2.43 -3.83 -7.21
CA SER A 52 2.09 -4.74 -6.13
C SER A 52 2.03 -4.02 -4.78
N VAL A 53 0.97 -4.29 -4.01
CA VAL A 53 0.81 -3.82 -2.61
C VAL A 53 2.06 -4.09 -1.77
N ARG A 54 2.80 -5.17 -2.05
CA ARG A 54 4.05 -5.49 -1.35
C ARG A 54 5.14 -4.45 -1.63
N VAL A 55 5.25 -3.97 -2.86
CA VAL A 55 6.27 -2.98 -3.26
C VAL A 55 5.93 -1.62 -2.64
N VAL A 56 4.64 -1.24 -2.61
CA VAL A 56 4.19 -0.01 -1.92
C VAL A 56 4.59 -0.04 -0.44
N HIS A 57 4.41 -1.17 0.25
CA HIS A 57 4.89 -1.33 1.62
C HIS A 57 6.42 -1.22 1.74
N SER A 58 7.18 -1.82 0.83
CA SER A 58 8.64 -1.71 0.84
C SER A 58 9.10 -0.26 0.67
N ILE A 59 8.48 0.50 -0.23
CA ILE A 59 8.76 1.93 -0.42
C ILE A 59 8.40 2.71 0.84
N HIS A 60 7.26 2.42 1.46
CA HIS A 60 6.86 3.05 2.72
C HIS A 60 7.88 2.80 3.84
N THR A 61 8.34 1.57 4.04
CA THR A 61 9.36 1.27 5.06
C THR A 61 10.66 2.03 4.82
N LEU A 62 11.10 2.14 3.55
CA LEU A 62 12.28 2.93 3.19
C LEU A 62 12.09 4.41 3.53
N LEU A 63 10.97 5.00 3.12
CA LEU A 63 10.67 6.41 3.36
C LEU A 63 10.52 6.69 4.87
N ASN A 64 9.89 5.78 5.61
CA ASN A 64 9.75 5.88 7.06
C ASN A 64 11.12 5.91 7.75
N ASN A 65 12.02 4.99 7.40
CA ASN A 65 13.36 4.92 8.01
C ASN A 65 14.22 6.14 7.68
N LEU A 66 14.07 6.71 6.48
CA LEU A 66 14.77 7.94 6.09
C LEU A 66 14.22 9.15 6.85
N ALA A 67 12.89 9.28 6.94
CA ALA A 67 12.25 10.38 7.63
C ALA A 67 12.54 10.37 9.14
N GLU A 68 12.53 9.22 9.81
CA GLU A 68 12.85 9.14 11.25
C GLU A 68 14.26 9.61 11.60
N ARG A 69 15.20 9.57 10.65
CA ARG A 69 16.58 10.01 10.87
C ARG A 69 16.84 11.48 10.50
N LEU A 70 15.93 12.10 9.75
CA LEU A 70 16.17 13.40 9.13
C LEU A 70 15.24 14.50 9.66
N ILE A 71 14.03 14.16 10.14
CA ILE A 71 13.03 15.13 10.57
C ILE A 71 12.38 14.72 11.90
N LEU A 72 12.08 15.72 12.74
CA LEU A 72 11.54 15.54 14.09
C LEU A 72 10.16 14.85 14.09
N VAL A 73 9.30 15.24 13.14
CA VAL A 73 7.97 14.67 12.97
C VAL A 73 7.94 13.95 11.63
N ASN A 74 7.81 12.63 11.67
CA ASN A 74 7.75 11.82 10.47
C ASN A 74 6.31 11.82 9.88
N PRO A 75 6.07 12.46 8.72
CA PRO A 75 4.76 12.54 8.08
C PRO A 75 4.27 11.20 7.53
N ALA A 76 5.15 10.21 7.35
CA ALA A 76 4.80 8.87 6.88
C ALA A 76 4.04 8.06 7.95
N ARG A 77 4.22 8.36 9.24
CA ARG A 77 3.55 7.63 10.34
C ARG A 77 2.02 7.68 10.27
N GLY A 78 1.46 8.75 9.72
CA GLY A 78 0.00 8.93 9.58
C GLY A 78 -0.59 8.32 8.30
N CYS A 79 0.22 7.66 7.46
CA CYS A 79 -0.24 7.18 6.16
C CYS A 79 -1.03 5.87 6.27
N LYS A 80 -2.10 5.76 5.46
CA LYS A 80 -2.89 4.54 5.31
C LYS A 80 -2.32 3.70 4.17
N LEU A 81 -1.82 2.51 4.52
CA LEU A 81 -1.27 1.58 3.55
C LEU A 81 -2.34 0.66 2.95
N PRO A 82 -2.20 0.25 1.68
CA PRO A 82 -3.13 -0.65 1.04
C PRO A 82 -3.13 -2.03 1.71
N ILE A 83 -4.29 -2.55 2.09
CA ILE A 83 -4.39 -3.84 2.80
C ILE A 83 -3.96 -4.98 1.87
N ARG A 84 -3.09 -5.87 2.35
CA ARG A 84 -2.70 -7.07 1.61
C ARG A 84 -3.94 -7.92 1.33
N ALA A 85 -4.20 -8.23 0.06
CA ALA A 85 -5.38 -9.00 -0.36
C ALA A 85 -5.53 -10.36 0.37
N LEU A 86 -4.42 -11.01 0.74
CA LEU A 86 -4.44 -12.23 1.54
C LEU A 86 -4.93 -12.01 2.97
N LEU A 87 -4.51 -10.91 3.61
CA LEU A 87 -4.99 -10.54 4.95
C LEU A 87 -6.46 -10.13 4.91
N TYR A 88 -6.87 -9.39 3.87
CA TYR A 88 -8.29 -9.06 3.65
C TYR A 88 -9.14 -10.32 3.43
N ARG A 89 -8.67 -11.27 2.61
CA ARG A 89 -9.34 -12.57 2.44
C ARG A 89 -9.40 -13.33 3.77
N ALA A 90 -8.29 -13.48 4.49
CA ALA A 90 -8.24 -14.17 5.77
C ALA A 90 -9.19 -13.53 6.81
N TRP A 91 -9.22 -12.20 6.88
CA TRP A 91 -10.15 -11.44 7.72
C TRP A 91 -11.61 -11.69 7.31
N LYS A 92 -11.93 -11.65 6.01
CA LYS A 92 -13.27 -11.93 5.47
C LYS A 92 -13.70 -13.37 5.75
N TYR A 93 -12.81 -14.34 5.61
CA TYR A 93 -13.04 -15.75 5.96
C TYR A 93 -13.32 -15.92 7.47
N SER A 94 -12.57 -15.23 8.33
CA SER A 94 -12.77 -15.25 9.79
C SER A 94 -14.14 -14.66 10.19
N LYS A 95 -14.56 -13.54 9.58
CA LYS A 95 -15.88 -12.90 9.80
C LYS A 95 -17.04 -13.68 9.17
N GLY A 96 -16.79 -14.51 8.15
CA GLY A 96 -17.80 -15.38 7.52
C GLY A 96 -18.18 -16.58 8.38
N LYS A 97 -17.25 -17.07 9.23
CA LYS A 97 -17.45 -18.27 10.08
C LYS A 97 -18.34 -18.00 11.31
N THR A 98 -18.49 -16.76 11.73
CA THR A 98 -19.35 -16.38 12.87
C THR A 98 -20.85 -16.38 12.55
N ARG A 99 -21.25 -16.55 11.28
CA ARG A 99 -22.67 -16.59 10.88
C ARG A 99 -23.29 -18.00 10.79
N THR A 100 -22.48 -19.05 10.77
CA THR A 100 -22.96 -20.43 10.55
C THR A 100 -22.98 -21.31 11.80
N VAL A 101 -22.61 -20.79 12.97
CA VAL A 101 -22.68 -21.55 14.24
C VAL A 101 -24.00 -21.38 15.00
N HIS A 102 -24.78 -20.34 14.70
CA HIS A 102 -26.09 -20.13 15.34
C HIS A 102 -27.29 -20.72 14.56
N SER A 103 -27.12 -21.08 13.28
CA SER A 103 -28.21 -21.64 12.46
C SER A 103 -28.31 -23.17 12.50
N ALA A 104 -27.27 -23.88 12.97
CA ALA A 104 -27.26 -25.35 13.04
C ALA A 104 -27.86 -25.93 14.34
N ALA A 105 -28.18 -25.09 15.33
CA ALA A 105 -28.70 -25.54 16.63
C ALA A 105 -30.25 -25.59 16.71
N ARG A 106 -30.98 -25.21 15.65
CA ARG A 106 -32.45 -25.13 15.66
C ARG A 106 -33.18 -26.22 14.87
N GLU A 107 -32.46 -27.21 14.32
CA GLU A 107 -33.04 -28.31 13.50
C GLU A 107 -32.85 -29.71 14.10
N ARG A 108 -32.89 -29.82 15.44
CA ARG A 108 -33.00 -31.12 16.14
C ARG A 108 -34.09 -31.08 17.21
N LYS A 109 -35.32 -30.81 16.77
CA LYS A 109 -36.56 -31.10 17.52
C LYS A 109 -37.65 -31.47 16.52
N ILE A 110 -37.62 -32.72 16.06
CA ILE A 110 -38.80 -33.56 15.80
C ILE A 110 -38.45 -34.92 16.37
#